data_AF-A0A1Q3H4B5-F1
#
_entry.id   AF-A0A1Q3H4B5-F1
#
_cell.length_a   1.000
_cell.length_b   1.000
_cell.length_c   1.000
_cell.angle_alpha   90.00
_cell.angle_beta   90.00
_cell.angle_gamma   90.00
#
_symmetry.space_group_name_H-M   'P 1'
#
loop_
_entity.id
_entity.type
_entity.pdbx_description
1 polymer ?
#
loop_
_entity_poly.entity_id
_entity_poly.type
_entity_poly.pdbx_seq_one_letter_code
_entity_poly.pdbx_strand_id
1 'polypeptide(L)'
;MAFRREYGRINVEVTVKRTDLIDRLKKNREKHQREFQQAIALWQQDLAEAIKNLDVANQTEFPKDISELEEHCPESYIEAYDDIIEMFSMAIKEEVLLDSDAFRNFCRDEWDWKSDVADNKYYHMVLKKK
;
A
#
# COMPACT_ATOMS: atom_id res chain seq x y z
N MET A 1 -23.79 -22.12 -14.42
CA MET A 1 -22.97 -20.94 -14.77
C MET A 1 -21.58 -21.43 -15.14
N ALA A 2 -21.21 -21.33 -16.41
CA ALA A 2 -19.94 -21.86 -16.91
C ALA A 2 -18.90 -20.74 -16.87
N PHE A 3 -17.98 -20.82 -15.91
CA PHE A 3 -16.84 -19.92 -15.84
C PHE A 3 -15.88 -20.24 -17.00
N ARG A 4 -15.81 -19.36 -18.00
CA ARG A 4 -14.79 -19.46 -19.06
C ARG A 4 -13.43 -19.13 -18.46
N ARG A 5 -12.50 -20.08 -18.60
CA ARG A 5 -11.09 -19.90 -18.24
C ARG A 5 -10.36 -19.29 -19.43
N GLU A 6 -10.07 -18.01 -19.38
CA GLU A 6 -8.99 -17.43 -20.17
C GLU A 6 -7.87 -17.09 -19.18
N TYR A 7 -6.69 -17.70 -19.37
CA TYR A 7 -5.45 -17.46 -18.62
C TYR A 7 -5.42 -17.84 -17.12
N GLY A 8 -6.05 -18.97 -16.76
CA GLY A 8 -5.84 -19.61 -15.45
C GLY A 8 -6.49 -18.90 -14.25
N ARG A 9 -7.10 -17.72 -14.45
CA ARG A 9 -7.94 -17.03 -13.47
C ARG A 9 -9.40 -17.18 -13.85
N ILE A 10 -10.25 -17.39 -12.85
CA ILE A 10 -11.70 -17.48 -13.01
C ILE A 10 -12.23 -16.05 -12.92
N ASN A 11 -12.74 -15.50 -14.02
CA ASN A 11 -13.44 -14.22 -13.99
C ASN A 11 -14.83 -14.44 -13.37
N VAL A 12 -14.91 -14.23 -12.06
CA VAL A 12 -16.14 -14.19 -11.29
C VAL A 12 -16.49 -12.73 -11.02
N GLU A 13 -17.75 -12.38 -11.25
CA GLU A 13 -18.31 -11.13 -10.79
C GLU A 13 -19.13 -11.39 -9.51
N VAL A 14 -19.03 -10.48 -8.55
CA VAL A 14 -19.75 -10.56 -7.29
C VAL A 14 -20.38 -9.22 -6.98
N THR A 15 -21.64 -9.25 -6.57
CA THR A 15 -22.34 -8.07 -6.08
C THR A 15 -22.14 -7.95 -4.58
N VAL A 16 -21.67 -6.79 -4.14
CA VAL A 16 -21.45 -6.49 -2.72
C VAL A 16 -22.21 -5.23 -2.32
N LYS A 17 -22.52 -5.12 -1.03
CA LYS A 17 -23.07 -3.88 -0.47
C LYS A 17 -22.01 -2.80 -0.48
N ARG A 18 -22.36 -1.63 -1.03
CA ARG A 18 -21.49 -0.46 -1.10
C ARG A 18 -21.01 -0.01 0.28
N THR A 19 -21.89 -0.02 1.28
CA THR A 19 -21.57 0.38 2.65
C THR A 19 -20.49 -0.52 3.25
N ASP A 20 -20.65 -1.84 3.09
CA ASP A 20 -19.73 -2.84 3.63
C ASP A 20 -18.35 -2.73 2.94
N LEU A 21 -18.36 -2.45 1.64
CA LEU A 21 -17.14 -2.22 0.85
C LEU A 21 -16.38 -0.96 1.33
N ILE A 22 -17.07 0.17 1.50
CA ILE A 22 -16.49 1.41 2.01
C ILE A 22 -15.93 1.21 3.42
N ASP A 23 -16.68 0.55 4.32
CA ASP A 23 -16.22 0.28 5.68
C ASP A 23 -14.96 -0.58 5.70
N ARG A 24 -14.88 -1.56 4.79
CA ARG A 24 -13.70 -2.40 4.64
C ARG A 24 -12.50 -1.65 4.11
N LEU A 25 -12.69 -0.82 3.08
CA LEU A 25 -11.65 0.06 2.53
C LEU A 25 -11.12 1.03 3.58
N LYS A 26 -11.99 1.63 4.41
CA LYS A 26 -11.58 2.50 5.52
C LYS A 26 -10.70 1.75 6.54
N LYS A 27 -11.09 0.54 6.93
CA LYS A 27 -10.29 -0.29 7.85
C LYS A 27 -8.92 -0.66 7.26
N ASN A 28 -8.87 -0.98 5.97
CA ASN A 28 -7.63 -1.29 5.26
C ASN A 28 -6.74 -0.05 5.16
N ARG A 29 -7.30 1.11 4.79
CA ARG A 29 -6.61 2.40 4.76
C ARG A 29 -6.00 2.76 6.12
N GLU A 30 -6.77 2.67 7.20
CA GLU A 30 -6.27 2.94 8.56
C GLU A 30 -5.14 2.00 8.96
N LYS A 31 -5.24 0.72 8.58
CA LYS A 31 -4.18 -0.25 8.82
C LYS A 31 -2.91 0.14 8.04
N HIS A 32 -3.04 0.42 6.74
CA HIS A 32 -1.92 0.85 5.90
C HIS A 32 -1.28 2.14 6.43
N GLN A 33 -2.09 3.12 6.83
CA GLN A 33 -1.62 4.37 7.42
C GLN A 33 -0.78 4.13 8.69
N ARG A 34 -1.23 3.25 9.59
CA ARG A 34 -0.46 2.90 10.79
C ARG A 34 0.86 2.20 10.44
N GLU A 35 0.81 1.28 9.48
CA GLU A 35 2.01 0.53 9.04
C GLU A 35 3.02 1.46 8.36
N PHE A 36 2.54 2.37 7.50
CA PHE A 36 3.34 3.42 6.87
C PHE A 36 3.97 4.36 7.91
N GLN A 37 3.19 4.87 8.87
CA GLN A 37 3.70 5.77 9.91
C GLN A 37 4.82 5.14 10.74
N GLN A 38 4.73 3.83 11.01
CA GLN A 38 5.80 3.11 11.70
C GLN A 38 7.02 2.91 10.79
N ALA A 39 6.81 2.57 9.51
CA ALA A 39 7.89 2.36 8.55
C ALA A 39 8.66 3.65 8.27
N ILE A 40 7.95 4.76 8.00
CA ILE A 40 8.57 6.06 7.72
C ILE A 40 9.31 6.60 8.95
N ALA A 41 8.83 6.36 10.17
CA ALA A 41 9.53 6.77 11.38
C ALA A 41 10.88 6.04 11.54
N LEU A 42 10.94 4.74 11.21
CA LEU A 42 12.20 3.99 11.21
C LEU A 42 13.16 4.49 10.12
N TRP A 43 12.63 4.76 8.92
CA TRP A 43 13.43 5.35 7.84
C TRP A 43 13.99 6.73 8.22
N GLN A 44 13.18 7.58 8.84
CA GLN A 44 13.62 8.90 9.33
C GLN A 44 14.71 8.81 10.40
N GLN A 45 14.69 7.77 11.24
CA GLN A 45 15.74 7.51 12.22
C GLN A 45 17.07 7.16 11.54
N ASP A 46 17.05 6.21 10.59
CA ASP A 46 18.24 5.82 9.82
C ASP A 46 18.79 7.01 9.01
N LEU A 47 17.90 7.81 8.40
CA LEU A 47 18.28 9.02 7.66
C LEU A 47 18.95 10.06 8.55
N ALA A 48 18.41 10.31 9.76
CA ALA A 48 19.00 11.25 10.69
C ALA A 48 20.41 10.80 11.14
N GLU A 49 20.61 9.50 11.31
CA GLU A 49 21.93 8.93 11.62
C GLU A 49 22.91 9.06 10.45
N ALA A 50 22.47 8.74 9.23
CA ALA A 50 23.28 8.90 8.03
C ALA A 50 23.72 10.36 7.81
N ILE A 51 22.80 11.31 7.99
CA ILE A 51 23.11 12.75 7.90
C ILE A 51 24.09 13.18 8.99
N LYS A 52 23.96 12.67 10.22
CA LYS A 52 24.85 13.02 11.33
C LYS A 52 26.29 12.54 11.11
N ASN A 53 26.45 11.37 10.48
CA ASN A 53 27.75 10.78 10.18
C ASN A 53 28.37 11.34 8.89
N LEU A 54 27.68 12.28 8.23
CA LEU A 54 28.08 12.81 6.95
C LEU A 54 29.18 13.87 7.07
N ASP A 55 30.37 13.55 6.57
CA ASP A 55 31.45 14.51 6.42
C ASP A 55 31.39 15.20 5.06
N VAL A 56 30.55 16.23 4.98
CA VAL A 56 30.30 17.02 3.76
C VAL A 56 31.58 17.68 3.25
N ALA A 57 32.53 18.02 4.13
CA ALA A 57 33.74 18.73 3.75
C ALA A 57 34.71 17.85 2.95
N ASN A 58 34.67 16.53 3.16
CA ASN A 58 35.53 15.56 2.50
C ASN A 58 34.82 14.75 1.41
N GLN A 59 33.56 15.10 1.09
CA GLN A 59 32.77 14.41 0.09
C GLN A 59 32.94 14.98 -1.31
N THR A 60 33.37 14.12 -2.23
CA THR A 60 33.49 14.41 -3.66
C THR A 60 32.30 13.89 -4.49
N GLU A 61 31.52 12.96 -3.93
CA GLU A 61 30.37 12.31 -4.58
C GLU A 61 29.18 12.28 -3.64
N PHE A 62 27.98 12.07 -4.20
CA PHE A 62 26.77 11.94 -3.38
C PHE A 62 26.89 10.74 -2.43
N PRO A 63 26.48 10.87 -1.16
CA PRO A 63 26.73 9.85 -0.14
C PRO A 63 25.94 8.57 -0.46
N LYS A 64 26.65 7.44 -0.58
CA LYS A 64 26.03 6.14 -0.89
C LYS A 64 24.96 5.74 0.13
N ASP A 65 25.22 5.96 1.42
CA ASP A 65 24.28 5.64 2.49
C ASP A 65 22.95 6.40 2.32
N ILE A 66 22.98 7.66 1.86
CA ILE A 66 21.77 8.45 1.62
C ILE A 66 21.05 7.95 0.35
N SER A 67 21.80 7.58 -0.69
CA SER A 67 21.23 7.00 -1.92
C SER A 67 20.51 5.67 -1.64
N GLU A 68 21.11 4.79 -0.85
CA GLU A 68 20.50 3.50 -0.45
C GLU A 68 19.24 3.73 0.39
N LEU A 69 19.23 4.75 1.25
CA LEU A 69 18.04 5.12 2.02
C LEU A 69 16.93 5.68 1.13
N GLU A 70 17.27 6.49 0.12
CA GLU A 70 16.30 7.04 -0.83
C GLU A 70 15.60 5.93 -1.62
N GLU A 71 16.35 4.93 -2.10
CA GLU A 71 15.80 3.76 -2.79
C GLU A 71 14.84 2.93 -1.91
N HIS A 72 15.04 2.97 -0.59
CA HIS A 72 14.21 2.27 0.38
C HIS A 72 13.20 3.17 1.10
N CYS A 73 12.97 4.39 0.61
CA CYS A 73 11.97 5.28 1.19
C CYS A 73 10.57 4.61 1.13
N PRO A 74 9.88 4.44 2.27
CA PRO A 74 8.52 3.89 2.28
C PRO A 74 7.56 4.76 1.46
N GLU A 75 6.76 4.15 0.59
CA GLU A 75 5.73 4.83 -0.18
C GLU A 75 4.36 4.72 0.50
N SER A 76 3.54 5.77 0.38
CA SER A 76 2.19 5.83 0.95
C SER A 76 1.13 5.71 -0.14
N TYR A 77 0.38 4.61 -0.14
CA TYR A 77 -0.80 4.42 -1.01
C TYR A 77 -2.12 4.86 -0.37
N ILE A 78 -2.09 5.76 0.61
CA ILE A 78 -3.31 6.28 1.28
C ILE A 78 -4.25 6.95 0.28
N GLU A 79 -3.72 7.71 -0.68
CA GLU A 79 -4.50 8.41 -1.70
C GLU A 79 -5.28 7.43 -2.58
N ALA A 80 -4.68 6.29 -2.95
CA ALA A 80 -5.38 5.25 -3.71
C ALA A 80 -6.60 4.68 -2.97
N TYR A 81 -6.55 4.59 -1.63
CA TYR A 81 -7.74 4.25 -0.86
C TYR A 81 -8.75 5.39 -0.82
N ASP A 82 -8.31 6.63 -0.64
CA ASP A 82 -9.18 7.81 -0.57
C ASP A 82 -9.98 7.98 -1.87
N ASP A 83 -9.31 7.87 -3.03
CA ASP A 83 -9.95 7.97 -4.34
C ASP A 83 -11.07 6.93 -4.51
N ILE A 84 -10.80 5.67 -4.16
CA ILE A 84 -11.77 4.58 -4.31
C ILE A 84 -12.91 4.71 -3.28
N ILE A 85 -12.61 5.12 -2.06
CA ILE A 85 -13.63 5.39 -1.04
C ILE A 85 -14.54 6.55 -1.48
N GLU A 86 -13.96 7.62 -2.02
CA GLU A 86 -14.71 8.77 -2.55
C GLU A 86 -15.59 8.34 -3.71
N MET A 87 -15.03 7.62 -4.69
CA MET A 87 -15.76 7.09 -5.84
C MET A 87 -16.98 6.27 -5.41
N PHE A 88 -16.82 5.35 -4.45
CA PHE A 88 -17.95 4.58 -3.93
C PHE A 88 -18.89 5.40 -3.07
N SER A 89 -18.42 6.43 -2.35
CA SER A 89 -19.29 7.28 -1.54
C SER A 89 -20.29 8.09 -2.38
N MET A 90 -19.89 8.47 -3.60
CA MET A 90 -20.72 9.21 -4.56
C MET A 90 -21.64 8.32 -5.39
N ALA A 91 -21.39 7.01 -5.44
CA ALA A 91 -22.19 6.08 -6.24
C ALA A 91 -23.65 6.05 -5.76
N ILE A 92 -24.65 6.13 -6.65
CA ILE A 92 -26.07 6.18 -6.25
C ILE A 92 -26.59 4.79 -5.81
N LYS A 93 -26.08 3.72 -6.42
CA LYS A 93 -26.54 2.35 -6.17
C LYS A 93 -26.06 1.84 -4.82
N GLU A 94 -26.92 1.13 -4.10
CA GLU A 94 -26.56 0.48 -2.83
C GLU A 94 -25.67 -0.75 -3.02
N GLU A 95 -25.70 -1.34 -4.22
CA GLU A 95 -24.96 -2.53 -4.60
C GLU A 95 -23.93 -2.20 -5.69
N VAL A 96 -22.74 -2.77 -5.56
CA VAL A 96 -21.63 -2.62 -6.49
C VAL A 96 -21.27 -3.98 -7.05
N LEU A 97 -21.20 -4.08 -8.38
CA LEU A 97 -20.67 -5.25 -9.07
C LEU A 97 -19.15 -5.11 -9.12
N LEU A 98 -18.44 -6.09 -8.55
CA LEU A 98 -16.99 -6.16 -8.59
C LEU A 98 -16.58 -7.35 -9.45
N ASP A 99 -15.59 -7.14 -10.31
CA ASP A 99 -14.86 -8.25 -10.91
C ASP A 99 -13.90 -8.90 -9.90
N SER A 100 -13.20 -9.93 -10.34
CA SER A 100 -12.30 -10.70 -9.48
C SER A 100 -11.10 -9.90 -8.98
N ASP A 101 -10.57 -8.95 -9.76
CA ASP A 101 -9.41 -8.16 -9.38
C ASP A 101 -9.81 -7.03 -8.42
N ALA A 102 -10.92 -6.33 -8.71
CA ALA A 102 -11.52 -5.36 -7.82
C ALA A 102 -11.90 -5.98 -6.47
N PHE A 103 -12.44 -7.21 -6.47
CA PHE A 103 -12.71 -7.92 -5.22
C PHE A 103 -11.41 -8.22 -4.44
N ARG A 104 -10.34 -8.67 -5.10
CA ARG A 104 -9.06 -8.93 -4.42
C ARG A 104 -8.47 -7.64 -3.81
N ASN A 105 -8.48 -6.55 -4.55
CA ASN A 105 -7.93 -5.28 -4.08
C ASN A 105 -8.80 -4.71 -2.95
N PHE A 106 -10.08 -4.48 -3.20
CA PHE A 106 -10.94 -3.72 -2.30
C PHE A 106 -11.43 -4.54 -1.10
N CYS A 107 -11.69 -5.83 -1.32
CA CYS A 107 -12.09 -6.72 -0.24
C CYS A 107 -10.88 -7.38 0.42
N ARG A 108 -9.98 -8.03 -0.32
CA ARG A 108 -8.88 -8.80 0.32
C ARG A 108 -7.66 -7.98 0.68
N ASP A 109 -7.59 -6.70 0.32
CA ASP A 109 -6.41 -5.85 0.56
C ASP A 109 -5.17 -6.38 -0.17
N GLU A 110 -5.38 -7.01 -1.34
CA GLU A 110 -4.36 -7.63 -2.18
C GLU A 110 -4.03 -6.77 -3.41
N TRP A 111 -3.61 -5.53 -3.17
CA TRP A 111 -3.22 -4.61 -4.23
C TRP A 111 -1.94 -5.05 -4.96
N ASP A 112 -1.72 -4.56 -6.17
CA ASP A 112 -0.51 -4.89 -6.95
C ASP A 112 0.76 -4.37 -6.26
N TRP A 113 0.72 -3.13 -5.73
CA TRP A 113 1.80 -2.48 -4.97
C TRP A 113 2.06 -3.13 -3.59
N LYS A 114 1.21 -4.06 -3.15
CA LYS A 114 1.31 -4.68 -1.83
C LYS A 114 2.53 -5.60 -1.73
N SER A 115 3.06 -6.06 -2.87
CA SER A 115 4.35 -6.75 -2.97
C SER A 115 5.51 -5.80 -2.70
N ASP A 116 5.54 -4.64 -3.37
CA ASP A 116 6.57 -3.61 -3.16
C ASP A 116 6.60 -3.11 -1.71
N VAL A 117 5.42 -2.91 -1.10
CA VAL A 117 5.30 -2.59 0.33
C VAL A 117 5.89 -3.70 1.20
N ALA A 118 5.66 -4.98 0.87
CA ALA A 118 6.18 -6.09 1.66
C ALA A 118 7.71 -6.25 1.53
N ASP A 119 8.26 -5.92 0.36
CA ASP A 119 9.69 -6.04 0.05
C ASP A 119 10.51 -4.86 0.60
N ASN A 120 9.88 -3.71 0.86
CA ASN A 120 10.55 -2.57 1.48
C ASN A 120 11.09 -2.92 2.88
N LYS A 121 12.37 -2.60 3.11
CA LYS A 121 13.12 -2.86 4.36
C LYS A 121 12.34 -2.47 5.62
N TYR A 122 11.77 -1.27 5.65
CA TYR A 122 11.13 -0.70 6.83
C TYR A 122 9.76 -1.30 7.08
N TYR A 123 8.98 -1.49 6.02
CA TYR A 123 7.70 -2.18 6.11
C TYR A 123 7.85 -3.63 6.58
N HIS A 124 8.85 -4.34 6.08
CA HIS A 124 9.14 -5.70 6.50
C HIS A 124 9.43 -5.79 8.02
N MET A 125 10.11 -4.79 8.60
CA MET A 125 10.31 -4.71 10.06
C MET A 125 9.02 -4.47 10.84
N VAL A 126 8.09 -3.69 10.28
CA VAL A 126 6.78 -3.40 10.89
C VAL A 126 5.86 -4.62 10.81
N LEU A 127 5.80 -5.28 9.65
CA LEU A 127 4.91 -6.41 9.41
C LEU A 127 5.33 -7.67 10.18
N LYS A 128 6.62 -7.90 10.41
CA LYS A 128 7.14 -9.03 11.22
C LYS A 128 6.92 -8.90 12.72
N LYS A 129 6.57 -7.72 13.23
CA LYS A 129 6.31 -7.49 14.66
C LYS A 129 4.90 -7.93 15.09
N LYS A 130 4.05 -8.38 14.16
CA LYS A 130 2.71 -8.95 14.42
C LYS A 130 2.75 -10.47 14.38
#